data_AF-R7Y6S7-F1
#
_entry.id   AF-R7Y6S7-F1
#
_cell.length_a   1.000
_cell.length_b   1.000
_cell.length_c   1.000
_cell.angle_alpha   90.00
_cell.angle_beta   90.00
_cell.angle_gamma   90.00
#
_symmetry.space_group_name_H-M   'P 1'
#
loop_
_entity.id
_entity.type
_entity.pdbx_description
1 polymer ?
#
loop_
_entity_poly.entity_id
_entity_poly.type
_entity_poly.pdbx_seq_one_letter_code
_entity_poly.pdbx_strand_id
1 'polypeptide(L)'
;MRLTPADVHNVAFSKPPIGKRGYNEDEVDQFLDFVEAELARLIEENTDLKQRVEELEGELADARSGAGSSADDRTQMFAKPAAAPEPPAPAPTPAPQPTNDDANVRAARVLALAQDTADRLTGSARADADAMLSDAQTRADTLVSEAQTKSDAMLADARQRSEAILADAQTRSEAQLRQAQERADALQSDAERKHSEIMGTINQQRGVLEGRIEQLKTFEREYRTRLKTYLESQLEELQQRGSAAPVEGGRPDQSFSNDPGNGGFSSYSPS
;
A
#
# COMPACT_ATOMS: atom_id res chain seq x y z
N MET A 1 9.50 -5.15 25.85
CA MET A 1 10.35 -5.25 24.64
C MET A 1 9.40 -5.06 23.46
N ARG A 2 9.59 -4.03 22.62
CA ARG A 2 8.73 -3.81 21.44
C ARG A 2 9.50 -4.31 20.22
N LEU A 3 8.89 -5.20 19.46
CA LEU A 3 9.40 -5.63 18.17
C LEU A 3 9.28 -4.44 17.19
N THR A 4 10.35 -4.12 16.48
CA THR A 4 10.32 -3.17 15.37
C THR A 4 10.28 -3.92 14.03
N PRO A 5 9.85 -3.29 12.92
CA PRO A 5 9.94 -3.89 11.59
C PRO A 5 11.37 -4.37 11.26
N ALA A 6 12.38 -3.58 11.64
CA ALA A 6 13.78 -3.95 11.51
C ALA A 6 14.19 -5.20 12.33
N ASP A 7 13.56 -5.47 13.48
CA ASP A 7 13.81 -6.70 14.25
C ASP A 7 13.21 -7.94 13.57
N VAL A 8 12.13 -7.77 12.80
CA VAL A 8 11.52 -8.83 11.97
C VAL A 8 12.43 -9.12 10.77
N HIS A 9 12.85 -8.07 10.06
CA HIS A 9 13.72 -8.18 8.89
C HIS A 9 15.08 -8.84 9.18
N ASN A 10 15.67 -8.55 10.35
CA ASN A 10 16.96 -9.09 10.76
C ASN A 10 16.88 -10.43 11.52
N VAL A 11 15.69 -11.06 11.58
CA VAL A 11 15.53 -12.33 12.31
C VAL A 11 16.14 -13.49 11.51
N ALA A 12 17.01 -14.27 12.15
CA ALA A 12 17.67 -15.42 11.52
C ALA A 12 17.27 -16.72 12.21
N PHE A 13 16.57 -17.60 11.51
CA PHE A 13 16.21 -18.92 12.02
C PHE A 13 17.36 -19.92 11.84
N SER A 14 17.53 -20.83 12.81
CA SER A 14 18.54 -21.88 12.76
C SER A 14 18.01 -23.09 11.98
N LYS A 15 18.87 -23.72 11.15
CA LYS A 15 18.47 -24.85 10.33
C LYS A 15 18.04 -26.05 11.18
N PRO A 16 17.02 -26.84 10.76
CA PRO A 16 16.53 -27.97 11.54
C PRO A 16 17.64 -28.98 11.88
N PRO A 17 17.64 -29.59 13.08
CA PRO A 17 18.53 -30.69 13.40
C PRO A 17 18.38 -31.84 12.40
N ILE A 18 19.50 -32.47 12.03
CA ILE A 18 19.57 -33.54 11.03
C ILE A 18 18.51 -34.62 11.32
N GLY A 19 17.65 -34.91 10.34
CA GLY A 19 16.56 -35.87 10.44
C GLY A 19 15.21 -35.31 10.89
N LYS A 20 15.10 -34.01 11.20
CA LYS A 20 13.81 -33.31 11.41
C LYS A 20 13.46 -32.43 10.22
N ARG A 21 12.17 -32.38 9.87
CA ARG A 21 11.63 -31.47 8.85
C ARG A 21 11.44 -30.08 9.49
N GLY A 22 11.84 -29.04 8.78
CA GLY A 22 11.53 -27.64 9.12
C GLY A 22 10.36 -27.10 8.31
N TYR A 23 10.08 -25.81 8.48
CA TYR A 23 9.25 -25.03 7.56
C TYR A 23 10.01 -24.79 6.24
N ASN A 24 9.28 -24.43 5.19
CA ASN A 24 9.84 -24.03 3.92
C ASN A 24 10.45 -22.61 4.06
N GLU A 25 11.70 -22.41 3.63
CA GLU A 25 12.41 -21.13 3.77
C GLU A 25 11.63 -20.02 3.00
N ASP A 26 11.20 -20.28 1.76
CA ASP A 26 10.43 -19.33 0.93
C ASP A 26 9.07 -18.90 1.53
N GLU A 27 8.35 -19.83 2.19
CA GLU A 27 7.05 -19.54 2.82
C GLU A 27 7.20 -18.75 4.13
N VAL A 28 8.30 -18.96 4.84
CA VAL A 28 8.63 -18.21 6.06
C VAL A 28 9.02 -16.79 5.69
N ASP A 29 9.87 -16.60 4.68
CA ASP A 29 10.32 -15.28 4.24
C ASP A 29 9.14 -14.44 3.72
N GLN A 30 8.25 -15.02 2.90
CA GLN A 30 7.02 -14.34 2.46
C GLN A 30 6.08 -13.96 3.63
N PHE A 31 6.04 -14.76 4.70
CA PHE A 31 5.27 -14.43 5.89
C PHE A 31 5.93 -13.32 6.72
N LEU A 32 7.27 -13.29 6.80
CA LEU A 32 8.01 -12.21 7.45
C LEU A 32 7.81 -10.87 6.73
N ASP A 33 7.86 -10.84 5.40
CA ASP A 33 7.59 -9.63 4.59
C ASP A 33 6.20 -9.04 4.92
N PHE A 34 5.18 -9.90 5.00
CA PHE A 34 3.82 -9.48 5.36
C PHE A 34 3.73 -8.94 6.79
N VAL A 35 4.40 -9.61 7.75
CA VAL A 35 4.44 -9.18 9.15
C VAL A 35 5.22 -7.87 9.31
N GLU A 36 6.32 -7.66 8.57
CA GLU A 36 7.08 -6.42 8.57
C GLU A 36 6.23 -5.25 8.06
N ALA A 37 5.55 -5.43 6.93
CA ALA A 37 4.69 -4.41 6.33
C ALA A 37 3.51 -4.01 7.24
N GLU A 38 2.78 -4.98 7.80
CA GLU A 38 1.65 -4.68 8.68
C GLU A 38 2.11 -4.13 10.04
N LEU A 39 3.28 -4.54 10.55
CA LEU A 39 3.86 -3.95 11.77
C LEU A 39 4.29 -2.50 11.55
N ALA A 40 4.88 -2.17 10.39
CA ALA A 40 5.21 -0.79 10.03
C ALA A 40 3.96 0.09 9.96
N ARG A 41 2.92 -0.38 9.24
CA ARG A 41 1.62 0.29 9.14
C ARG A 41 0.95 0.49 10.50
N LEU A 42 0.93 -0.53 11.35
CA LEU A 42 0.36 -0.41 12.70
C LEU A 42 1.13 0.58 13.59
N ILE A 43 2.44 0.75 13.38
CA ILE A 43 3.23 1.75 14.10
C ILE A 43 2.88 3.16 13.62
N GLU A 44 2.77 3.36 12.30
CA GLU A 44 2.37 4.63 11.67
C GLU A 44 0.96 5.06 12.10
N GLU A 45 -0.03 4.16 12.00
CA GLU A 45 -1.39 4.39 12.49
C GLU A 45 -1.41 4.71 14.00
N ASN A 46 -0.56 4.04 14.79
CA ASN A 46 -0.46 4.32 16.23
C ASN A 46 0.30 5.61 16.56
N THR A 47 1.09 6.18 15.65
CA THR A 47 1.64 7.54 15.78
C THR A 47 0.63 8.59 15.39
N ASP A 48 -0.10 8.39 14.29
CA ASP A 48 -1.11 9.32 13.80
C ASP A 48 -2.29 9.44 14.78
N LEU A 49 -2.77 8.31 15.31
CA LEU A 49 -3.81 8.31 16.35
C LEU A 49 -3.36 9.03 17.63
N LYS A 50 -2.06 8.98 17.99
CA LYS A 50 -1.56 9.74 19.14
C LYS A 50 -1.50 11.24 18.86
N GLN A 51 -1.01 11.63 17.69
CA GLN A 51 -1.01 13.04 17.27
C GLN A 51 -2.45 13.59 17.24
N ARG A 52 -3.41 12.81 16.73
CA ARG A 52 -4.82 13.21 16.71
C ARG A 52 -5.44 13.31 18.11
N VAL A 53 -5.07 12.43 19.04
CA VAL A 53 -5.48 12.55 20.45
C VAL A 53 -4.87 13.80 21.10
N GLU A 54 -3.59 14.08 20.88
CA GLU A 54 -2.91 15.27 21.41
C GLU A 54 -3.50 16.58 20.84
N GLU A 55 -3.82 16.59 19.54
CA GLU A 55 -4.52 17.69 18.86
C GLU A 55 -5.92 17.91 19.47
N LEU A 56 -6.72 16.86 19.63
CA LEU A 56 -8.05 16.93 20.23
C LEU A 56 -8.01 17.31 21.72
N GLU A 57 -7.01 16.85 22.48
CA GLU A 57 -6.80 17.28 23.87
C GLU A 57 -6.40 18.76 23.94
N GLY A 58 -5.64 19.26 22.96
CA GLY A 58 -5.35 20.68 22.77
C GLY A 58 -6.60 21.50 22.45
N GLU A 59 -7.38 21.10 21.43
CA GLU A 59 -8.66 21.74 21.08
C GLU A 59 -9.64 21.75 22.26
N LEU A 60 -9.70 20.67 23.05
CA LEU A 60 -10.53 20.61 24.26
C LEU A 60 -9.98 21.49 25.39
N ALA A 61 -8.66 21.63 25.53
CA ALA A 61 -8.05 22.55 26.49
C ALA A 61 -8.33 24.02 26.11
N ASP A 62 -8.26 24.36 24.83
CA ASP A 62 -8.56 25.70 24.30
C ASP A 62 -10.06 26.01 24.35
N ALA A 63 -10.93 25.04 24.03
CA ALA A 63 -12.38 25.19 24.23
C ALA A 63 -12.72 25.37 25.71
N ARG A 64 -12.03 24.66 26.61
CA ARG A 64 -12.23 24.77 28.07
C ARG A 64 -11.66 26.07 28.64
N SER A 65 -10.57 26.60 28.10
CA SER A 65 -10.00 27.90 28.50
C SER A 65 -10.85 29.06 27.96
N GLY A 66 -11.34 28.97 26.72
CA GLY A 66 -12.31 29.92 26.14
C GLY A 66 -13.66 29.95 26.86
N ALA A 67 -14.15 28.77 27.29
CA ALA A 67 -15.32 28.68 28.16
C ALA A 67 -15.04 29.26 29.57
N GLY A 68 -13.82 29.10 30.10
CA GLY A 68 -13.37 29.72 31.34
C GLY A 68 -13.38 31.25 31.28
N SER A 69 -12.76 31.83 30.25
CA SER A 69 -12.74 33.29 30.03
C SER A 69 -14.15 33.89 29.84
N SER A 70 -15.06 33.13 29.21
CA SER A 70 -16.47 33.54 29.04
C SER A 70 -17.30 33.45 30.33
N ALA A 71 -16.84 32.69 31.33
CA ALA A 71 -17.45 32.62 32.66
C ALA A 71 -16.88 33.67 33.62
N ASP A 72 -15.58 33.98 33.53
CA ASP A 72 -14.94 35.00 34.37
C ASP A 72 -15.43 36.42 34.01
N ASP A 73 -15.55 36.75 32.71
CA ASP A 73 -16.03 38.07 32.25
C ASP A 73 -17.48 38.39 32.71
N ARG A 74 -18.32 37.37 32.85
CA ARG A 74 -19.68 37.52 33.41
C ARG A 74 -19.72 37.61 34.95
N THR A 75 -18.63 37.28 35.63
CA THR A 75 -18.58 37.24 37.10
C THR A 75 -17.85 38.46 37.71
N GLN A 76 -17.13 39.25 36.90
CA GLN A 76 -16.37 40.41 37.37
C GLN A 76 -17.14 41.75 37.41
N MET A 77 -18.42 41.81 36.99
CA MET A 77 -19.23 43.05 37.07
C MET A 77 -19.83 43.37 38.46
N PHE A 78 -19.63 42.52 39.48
CA PHE A 78 -20.14 42.76 40.84
C PHE A 78 -19.04 42.72 41.93
N ALA A 79 -17.91 43.39 41.68
CA ALA A 79 -16.81 43.50 42.65
C ALA A 79 -16.39 44.95 42.95
N LYS A 80 -17.17 45.60 43.85
CA LYS A 80 -16.74 46.64 44.81
C LYS A 80 -16.26 48.03 44.29
N PRO A 81 -16.97 49.10 44.70
CA PRO A 81 -16.39 50.36 45.16
C PRO A 81 -16.35 50.35 46.71
N ALA A 82 -15.20 50.26 47.39
CA ALA A 82 -14.21 51.33 47.55
C ALA A 82 -14.77 52.47 48.43
N ALA A 83 -14.39 52.48 49.70
CA ALA A 83 -14.78 53.45 50.71
C ALA A 83 -13.71 54.54 50.89
N ALA A 84 -14.09 55.62 51.61
CA ALA A 84 -13.31 56.83 51.95
C ALA A 84 -13.18 57.86 50.79
N PRO A 85 -13.16 59.19 51.08
CA PRO A 85 -12.82 59.81 52.36
C PRO A 85 -13.87 60.75 53.01
N GLU A 86 -13.86 60.82 54.35
CA GLU A 86 -14.23 62.02 55.11
C GLU A 86 -13.06 63.03 55.07
N PRO A 87 -13.30 64.35 54.95
CA PRO A 87 -13.34 65.22 56.13
C PRO A 87 -14.27 66.47 55.93
N PRO A 88 -14.22 67.54 56.77
CA PRO A 88 -14.81 67.64 58.11
C PRO A 88 -15.85 68.79 58.25
N ALA A 89 -16.61 68.80 59.37
CA ALA A 89 -17.26 69.94 60.09
C ALA A 89 -17.80 71.19 59.32
N PRO A 90 -19.02 71.71 59.63
CA PRO A 90 -19.36 72.11 61.01
C PRO A 90 -20.85 71.98 61.43
N ALA A 91 -21.14 72.23 62.72
CA ALA A 91 -22.48 72.61 63.19
C ALA A 91 -22.79 74.06 62.77
N PRO A 92 -24.07 74.43 62.52
CA PRO A 92 -24.79 75.12 63.61
C PRO A 92 -26.34 75.04 63.61
N THR A 93 -26.90 75.34 64.80
CA THR A 93 -28.20 76.02 65.10
C THR A 93 -29.58 75.44 64.68
N PRO A 94 -30.62 75.62 65.53
CA PRO A 94 -32.00 75.16 65.27
C PRO A 94 -32.95 76.23 64.66
N ALA A 95 -34.14 75.75 64.26
CA ALA A 95 -35.37 76.46 63.83
C ALA A 95 -35.53 76.75 62.31
N PRO A 96 -36.78 76.90 61.78
CA PRO A 96 -38.10 76.66 62.38
C PRO A 96 -38.91 75.54 61.67
N GLN A 97 -39.96 75.02 62.31
CA GLN A 97 -40.93 74.11 61.67
C GLN A 97 -41.88 74.88 60.73
N PRO A 98 -42.04 74.48 59.46
CA PRO A 98 -43.19 74.90 58.66
C PRO A 98 -44.44 74.14 59.13
N THR A 99 -45.61 74.77 59.04
CA THR A 99 -46.91 74.18 59.38
C THR A 99 -47.18 72.90 58.58
N ASN A 100 -47.61 71.84 59.26
CA ASN A 100 -47.58 70.45 58.79
C ASN A 100 -48.33 70.18 57.47
N ASP A 101 -49.34 70.96 57.11
CA ASP A 101 -50.15 70.73 55.90
C ASP A 101 -49.38 70.99 54.60
N ASP A 102 -48.52 72.00 54.60
CA ASP A 102 -47.77 72.44 53.41
C ASP A 102 -46.62 71.45 53.06
N ALA A 103 -46.07 70.79 54.08
CA ALA A 103 -45.05 69.75 53.92
C ALA A 103 -45.65 68.48 53.31
N ASN A 104 -46.84 68.08 53.76
CA ASN A 104 -47.54 66.89 53.27
C ASN A 104 -47.93 67.01 51.79
N VAL A 105 -48.39 68.19 51.33
CA VAL A 105 -48.73 68.43 49.92
C VAL A 105 -47.48 68.40 49.02
N ARG A 106 -46.35 68.95 49.49
CA ARG A 106 -45.07 68.88 48.75
C ARG A 106 -44.53 67.44 48.70
N ALA A 107 -44.60 66.70 49.80
CA ALA A 107 -44.22 65.29 49.85
C ALA A 107 -45.09 64.43 48.90
N ALA A 108 -46.40 64.61 48.90
CA ALA A 108 -47.31 63.90 47.99
C ALA A 108 -46.99 64.18 46.50
N ARG A 109 -46.65 65.43 46.14
CA ARG A 109 -46.24 65.76 44.76
C ARG A 109 -44.90 65.15 44.37
N VAL A 110 -43.94 65.08 45.30
CA VAL A 110 -42.65 64.41 45.08
C VAL A 110 -42.82 62.90 44.96
N LEU A 111 -43.68 62.29 45.77
CA LEU A 111 -44.01 60.86 45.68
C LEU A 111 -44.72 60.53 44.37
N ALA A 112 -45.67 61.36 43.92
CA ALA A 112 -46.33 61.18 42.63
C ALA A 112 -45.35 61.30 41.44
N LEU A 113 -44.42 62.26 41.49
CA LEU A 113 -43.36 62.38 40.49
C LEU A 113 -42.39 61.19 40.53
N ALA A 114 -42.01 60.73 41.73
CA ALA A 114 -41.16 59.55 41.89
C ALA A 114 -41.84 58.29 41.34
N GLN A 115 -43.14 58.12 41.59
CA GLN A 115 -43.93 57.01 41.07
C GLN A 115 -44.06 57.06 39.54
N ASP A 116 -44.36 58.22 38.95
CA ASP A 116 -44.35 58.42 37.49
C ASP A 116 -42.98 58.09 36.87
N THR A 117 -41.88 58.53 37.48
CA THR A 117 -40.53 58.17 37.02
C THR A 117 -40.23 56.68 37.16
N ALA A 118 -40.71 56.02 38.21
CA ALA A 118 -40.52 54.58 38.42
C ALA A 118 -41.34 53.74 37.42
N ASP A 119 -42.59 54.10 37.18
CA ASP A 119 -43.45 53.45 36.18
C ASP A 119 -42.86 53.64 34.76
N ARG A 120 -42.36 54.84 34.45
CA ARG A 120 -41.69 55.12 33.17
C ARG A 120 -40.38 54.35 33.00
N LEU A 121 -39.51 54.32 34.01
CA LEU A 121 -38.26 53.54 33.98
C LEU A 121 -38.53 52.04 33.86
N THR A 122 -39.57 51.54 34.53
CA THR A 122 -39.99 50.14 34.42
C THR A 122 -40.55 49.84 33.03
N GLY A 123 -41.29 50.79 32.43
CA GLY A 123 -41.76 50.71 31.06
C GLY A 123 -40.64 50.67 30.02
N SER A 124 -39.64 51.55 30.13
CA SER A 124 -38.48 51.54 29.22
C SER A 124 -37.64 50.27 29.41
N ALA A 125 -37.34 49.86 30.65
CA ALA A 125 -36.55 48.66 30.90
C ALA A 125 -37.22 47.38 30.37
N ARG A 126 -38.56 47.30 30.39
CA ARG A 126 -39.31 46.21 29.74
C ARG A 126 -39.19 46.28 28.22
N ALA A 127 -39.41 47.44 27.62
CA ALA A 127 -39.29 47.62 26.18
C ALA A 127 -37.87 47.31 25.65
N ASP A 128 -36.84 47.73 26.39
CA ASP A 128 -35.44 47.42 26.08
C ASP A 128 -35.15 45.91 26.20
N ALA A 129 -35.69 45.24 27.22
CA ALA A 129 -35.55 43.79 27.39
C ALA A 129 -36.28 43.00 26.29
N ASP A 130 -37.51 43.39 25.94
CA ASP A 130 -38.29 42.78 24.86
C ASP A 130 -37.59 42.97 23.50
N ALA A 131 -37.01 44.16 23.26
CA ALA A 131 -36.19 44.43 22.07
C ALA A 131 -34.94 43.54 22.03
N MET A 132 -34.19 43.44 23.13
CA MET A 132 -33.02 42.55 23.23
C MET A 132 -33.38 41.07 23.01
N LEU A 133 -34.53 40.61 23.52
CA LEU A 133 -35.01 39.25 23.29
C LEU A 133 -35.34 39.01 21.81
N SER A 134 -35.99 39.96 21.13
CA SER A 134 -36.31 39.84 19.70
C SER A 134 -35.07 39.85 18.79
N ASP A 135 -34.06 40.67 19.12
CA ASP A 135 -32.77 40.72 18.43
C ASP A 135 -31.96 39.44 18.68
N ALA A 136 -31.93 38.93 19.92
CA ALA A 136 -31.29 37.66 20.25
C ALA A 136 -31.96 36.46 19.55
N GLN A 137 -33.29 36.42 19.47
CA GLN A 137 -34.03 35.40 18.72
C GLN A 137 -33.70 35.47 17.22
N THR A 138 -33.78 36.67 16.63
CA THR A 138 -33.46 36.88 15.20
C THR A 138 -32.05 36.41 14.88
N ARG A 139 -31.05 36.75 15.73
CA ARG A 139 -29.66 36.32 15.56
C ARG A 139 -29.50 34.81 15.69
N ALA A 140 -30.19 34.19 16.65
CA ALA A 140 -30.18 32.73 16.81
C ALA A 140 -30.74 32.03 15.57
N ASP A 141 -31.88 32.50 15.05
CA ASP A 141 -32.50 31.95 13.84
C ASP A 141 -31.60 32.10 12.62
N THR A 142 -30.95 33.28 12.44
CA THR A 142 -29.98 33.47 11.35
C THR A 142 -28.79 32.50 11.47
N LEU A 143 -28.19 32.37 12.66
CA LEU A 143 -27.05 31.48 12.89
C LEU A 143 -27.41 30.01 12.66
N VAL A 144 -28.61 29.58 13.05
CA VAL A 144 -29.11 28.22 12.78
C VAL A 144 -29.30 28.00 11.28
N SER A 145 -29.88 28.96 10.56
CA SER A 145 -30.08 28.86 9.10
C SER A 145 -28.76 28.86 8.30
N GLU A 146 -27.78 29.66 8.72
CA GLU A 146 -26.44 29.69 8.12
C GLU A 146 -25.68 28.38 8.40
N ALA A 147 -25.75 27.86 9.64
CA ALA A 147 -25.14 26.59 10.02
C ALA A 147 -25.74 25.41 9.24
N GLN A 148 -27.07 25.37 9.08
CA GLN A 148 -27.77 24.37 8.27
C GLN A 148 -27.31 24.45 6.80
N THR A 149 -27.38 25.64 6.19
CA THR A 149 -26.96 25.85 4.79
C THR A 149 -25.50 25.44 4.55
N LYS A 150 -24.61 25.77 5.49
CA LYS A 150 -23.19 25.39 5.43
C LYS A 150 -22.98 23.88 5.58
N SER A 151 -23.75 23.23 6.46
CA SER A 151 -23.72 21.77 6.64
C SER A 151 -24.20 21.05 5.38
N ASP A 152 -25.32 21.49 4.80
CA ASP A 152 -25.87 20.90 3.57
C ASP A 152 -24.92 21.07 2.38
N ALA A 153 -24.28 22.24 2.24
CA ALA A 153 -23.24 22.48 1.24
C ALA A 153 -22.02 21.56 1.43
N MET A 154 -21.57 21.36 2.68
CA MET A 154 -20.47 20.43 2.99
C MET A 154 -20.83 18.97 2.69
N LEU A 155 -22.06 18.56 2.98
CA LEU A 155 -22.56 17.22 2.65
C LEU A 155 -22.69 17.00 1.13
N ALA A 156 -23.09 18.03 0.38
CA ALA A 156 -23.16 17.97 -1.08
C ALA A 156 -21.77 17.84 -1.71
N ASP A 157 -20.79 18.66 -1.28
CA ASP A 157 -19.40 18.60 -1.73
C ASP A 157 -18.75 17.25 -1.37
N ALA A 158 -18.94 16.76 -0.14
CA ALA A 158 -18.45 15.45 0.29
C ALA A 158 -19.01 14.30 -0.57
N ARG A 159 -20.31 14.32 -0.90
CA ARG A 159 -20.94 13.35 -1.81
C ARG A 159 -20.36 13.44 -3.22
N GLN A 160 -20.28 14.63 -3.80
CA GLN A 160 -19.73 14.85 -5.13
C GLN A 160 -18.27 14.37 -5.25
N ARG A 161 -17.43 14.64 -4.23
CA ARG A 161 -16.06 14.14 -4.18
C ARG A 161 -16.01 12.62 -4.08
N SER A 162 -16.88 12.01 -3.25
CA SER A 162 -16.96 10.55 -3.13
C SER A 162 -17.38 9.89 -4.44
N GLU A 163 -18.39 10.42 -5.13
CA GLU A 163 -18.85 9.95 -6.45
C GLU A 163 -17.74 10.07 -7.50
N ALA A 164 -17.00 11.19 -7.52
CA ALA A 164 -15.86 11.38 -8.42
C ALA A 164 -14.73 10.38 -8.16
N ILE A 165 -14.39 10.10 -6.89
CA ILE A 165 -13.39 9.10 -6.50
C ILE A 165 -13.83 7.69 -6.93
N LEU A 166 -15.11 7.35 -6.74
CA LEU A 166 -15.64 6.05 -7.15
C LEU A 166 -15.63 5.88 -8.69
N ALA A 167 -15.98 6.91 -9.45
CA ALA A 167 -15.95 6.89 -10.91
C ALA A 167 -14.51 6.78 -11.47
N ASP A 168 -13.56 7.50 -10.89
CA ASP A 168 -12.13 7.41 -11.24
C ASP A 168 -11.55 6.03 -10.88
N ALA A 169 -11.84 5.53 -9.67
CA ALA A 169 -11.42 4.18 -9.24
C ALA A 169 -11.99 3.08 -10.15
N GLN A 170 -13.28 3.17 -10.54
CA GLN A 170 -13.87 2.24 -11.50
C GLN A 170 -13.19 2.34 -12.87
N THR A 171 -12.98 3.55 -13.38
CA THR A 171 -12.31 3.77 -14.68
C THR A 171 -10.89 3.20 -14.71
N ARG A 172 -10.12 3.42 -13.64
CA ARG A 172 -8.77 2.85 -13.48
C ARG A 172 -8.78 1.33 -13.39
N SER A 173 -9.73 0.76 -12.63
CA SER A 173 -9.91 -0.69 -12.51
C SER A 173 -10.24 -1.33 -13.86
N GLU A 174 -11.20 -0.77 -14.61
CA GLU A 174 -11.53 -1.24 -15.95
C GLU A 174 -10.34 -1.13 -16.93
N ALA A 175 -9.58 -0.03 -16.89
CA ALA A 175 -8.38 0.13 -17.71
C ALA A 175 -7.29 -0.89 -17.36
N GLN A 176 -7.06 -1.15 -16.06
CA GLN A 176 -6.10 -2.14 -15.59
C GLN A 176 -6.52 -3.57 -15.99
N LEU A 177 -7.82 -3.90 -15.91
CA LEU A 177 -8.34 -5.20 -16.35
C LEU A 177 -8.16 -5.40 -17.86
N ARG A 178 -8.48 -4.39 -18.69
CA ARG A 178 -8.23 -4.46 -20.14
C ARG A 178 -6.74 -4.63 -20.45
N GLN A 179 -5.87 -3.86 -19.81
CA GLN A 179 -4.42 -3.99 -19.99
C GLN A 179 -3.88 -5.36 -19.54
N ALA A 180 -4.44 -5.94 -18.48
CA ALA A 180 -4.09 -7.29 -18.02
C ALA A 180 -4.54 -8.37 -19.02
N GLN A 181 -5.75 -8.24 -19.59
CA GLN A 181 -6.28 -9.12 -20.63
C GLN A 181 -5.44 -9.05 -21.91
N GLU A 182 -5.18 -7.84 -22.43
CA GLU A 182 -4.34 -7.62 -23.61
C GLU A 182 -2.94 -8.23 -23.45
N ARG A 183 -2.33 -8.14 -22.26
CA ARG A 183 -1.04 -8.76 -21.94
C ARG A 183 -1.12 -10.29 -21.87
N ALA A 184 -2.20 -10.84 -21.33
CA ALA A 184 -2.42 -12.29 -21.26
C ALA A 184 -2.61 -12.88 -22.66
N ASP A 185 -3.45 -12.26 -23.49
CA ASP A 185 -3.70 -12.66 -24.88
C ASP A 185 -2.43 -12.57 -25.74
N ALA A 186 -1.66 -11.48 -25.58
CA ALA A 186 -0.36 -11.33 -26.24
C ALA A 186 0.61 -12.45 -25.83
N LEU A 187 0.76 -12.72 -24.53
CA LEU A 187 1.63 -13.77 -24.01
C LEU A 187 1.20 -15.16 -24.50
N GLN A 188 -0.11 -15.44 -24.55
CA GLN A 188 -0.62 -16.69 -25.10
C GLN A 188 -0.27 -16.82 -26.59
N SER A 189 -0.51 -15.78 -27.40
CA SER A 189 -0.20 -15.80 -28.83
C SER A 189 1.30 -15.97 -29.11
N ASP A 190 2.17 -15.41 -28.26
CA ASP A 190 3.61 -15.57 -28.31
C ASP A 190 4.06 -16.98 -27.91
N ALA A 191 3.41 -17.57 -26.91
CA ALA A 191 3.66 -18.95 -26.50
C ALA A 191 3.24 -19.96 -27.57
N GLU A 192 2.06 -19.78 -28.19
CA GLU A 192 1.55 -20.60 -29.29
C GLU A 192 2.46 -20.51 -30.54
N ARG A 193 2.95 -19.31 -30.86
CA ARG A 193 3.89 -19.10 -31.96
C ARG A 193 5.22 -19.83 -31.71
N LYS A 194 5.84 -19.61 -30.54
CA LYS A 194 7.08 -20.31 -30.14
C LYS A 194 6.90 -21.82 -30.09
N HIS A 195 5.77 -22.31 -29.59
CA HIS A 195 5.46 -23.73 -29.58
C HIS A 195 5.40 -24.31 -31.00
N SER A 196 4.71 -23.61 -31.91
CA SER A 196 4.59 -24.00 -33.33
C SER A 196 5.95 -24.01 -34.04
N GLU A 197 6.78 -22.99 -33.80
CA GLU A 197 8.16 -22.91 -34.33
C GLU A 197 9.03 -24.07 -33.80
N ILE A 198 9.06 -24.29 -32.48
CA ILE A 198 9.81 -25.37 -31.85
C ILE A 198 9.35 -26.73 -32.38
N MET A 199 8.05 -27.00 -32.42
CA MET A 199 7.51 -28.24 -32.98
C MET A 199 7.81 -28.40 -34.47
N GLY A 200 7.83 -27.31 -35.25
CA GLY A 200 8.32 -27.31 -36.62
C GLY A 200 9.77 -27.80 -36.73
N THR A 201 10.67 -27.21 -35.94
CA THR A 201 12.10 -27.61 -35.94
C THR A 201 12.31 -29.05 -35.46
N ILE A 202 11.59 -29.50 -34.43
CA ILE A 202 11.67 -30.89 -33.93
C ILE A 202 11.19 -31.88 -34.99
N ASN A 203 10.07 -31.59 -35.67
CA ASN A 203 9.58 -32.46 -36.75
C ASN A 203 10.55 -32.51 -37.94
N GLN A 204 11.17 -31.36 -38.30
CA GLN A 204 12.20 -31.32 -39.34
C GLN A 204 13.44 -32.15 -38.96
N GLN A 205 13.95 -31.99 -37.74
CA GLN A 205 15.08 -32.78 -37.23
C GLN A 205 14.75 -34.28 -37.20
N ARG A 206 13.53 -34.65 -36.74
CA ARG A 206 13.07 -36.04 -36.74
C ARG A 206 13.07 -36.64 -38.14
N GLY A 207 12.53 -35.92 -39.13
CA GLY A 207 12.53 -36.36 -40.53
C GLY A 207 13.94 -36.52 -41.13
N VAL A 208 14.88 -35.65 -40.79
CA VAL A 208 16.30 -35.78 -41.21
C VAL A 208 16.95 -37.02 -40.58
N LEU A 209 16.70 -37.29 -39.30
CA LEU A 209 17.21 -38.48 -38.60
C LEU A 209 16.58 -39.77 -39.15
N GLU A 210 15.26 -39.80 -39.36
CA GLU A 210 14.52 -40.90 -40.00
C GLU A 210 15.08 -41.21 -41.39
N GLY A 211 15.31 -40.19 -42.22
CA GLY A 211 15.91 -40.35 -43.54
C GLY A 211 17.34 -40.91 -43.50
N ARG A 212 18.18 -40.44 -42.56
CA ARG A 212 19.55 -40.95 -42.40
C ARG A 212 19.59 -42.38 -41.87
N ILE A 213 18.64 -42.78 -41.02
CA ILE A 213 18.46 -44.17 -40.58
C ILE A 213 18.15 -45.07 -41.78
N GLU A 214 17.26 -44.66 -42.68
CA GLU A 214 16.90 -45.49 -43.84
C GLU A 214 18.02 -45.58 -44.88
N GLN A 215 18.80 -44.50 -45.06
CA GLN A 215 20.04 -44.54 -45.85
C GLN A 215 21.06 -45.53 -45.25
N LEU A 216 21.25 -45.52 -43.92
CA LEU A 216 22.16 -46.45 -43.25
C LEU A 216 21.72 -47.92 -43.38
N LYS A 217 20.42 -48.22 -43.26
CA LYS A 217 19.88 -49.58 -43.50
C LYS A 217 20.10 -50.04 -44.94
N THR A 218 19.95 -49.13 -45.90
CA THR A 218 20.17 -49.42 -47.33
C THR A 218 21.64 -49.71 -47.59
N PHE A 219 22.53 -48.85 -47.07
CA PHE A 219 23.98 -49.05 -47.14
C PHE A 219 24.42 -50.36 -46.46
N GLU A 220 23.88 -50.69 -45.29
CA GLU A 220 24.15 -51.95 -44.60
C GLU A 220 23.74 -53.16 -45.45
N ARG A 221 22.55 -53.14 -46.05
CA ARG A 221 22.05 -54.21 -46.93
C ARG A 221 22.95 -54.38 -48.15
N GLU A 222 23.32 -53.30 -48.81
CA GLU A 222 24.25 -53.34 -49.95
C GLU A 222 25.64 -53.83 -49.55
N TYR A 223 26.17 -53.35 -48.42
CA TYR A 223 27.48 -53.75 -47.90
C TYR A 223 27.51 -55.25 -47.57
N ARG A 224 26.48 -55.77 -46.87
CA ARG A 224 26.33 -57.21 -46.60
C ARG A 224 26.30 -58.04 -47.90
N THR A 225 25.57 -57.59 -48.91
CA THR A 225 25.53 -58.27 -50.22
C THR A 225 26.90 -58.26 -50.91
N ARG A 226 27.54 -57.09 -51.01
CA ARG A 226 28.88 -56.94 -51.64
C ARG A 226 29.95 -57.76 -50.91
N LEU A 227 29.95 -57.75 -49.57
CA LEU A 227 30.86 -58.53 -48.74
C LEU A 227 30.64 -60.04 -48.93
N LYS A 228 29.38 -60.49 -48.99
CA LYS A 228 29.05 -61.88 -49.28
C LYS A 228 29.61 -62.30 -50.66
N THR A 229 29.31 -61.55 -51.71
CA THR A 229 29.80 -61.85 -53.08
C THR A 229 31.34 -61.82 -53.17
N TYR A 230 32.00 -60.90 -52.45
CA TYR A 230 33.46 -60.85 -52.38
C TYR A 230 34.05 -62.11 -51.72
N LEU A 231 33.49 -62.54 -50.58
CA LEU A 231 33.95 -63.73 -49.87
C LEU A 231 33.67 -65.01 -50.68
N GLU A 232 32.52 -65.11 -51.35
CA GLU A 232 32.20 -66.22 -52.26
C GLU A 232 33.22 -66.30 -53.41
N SER A 233 33.52 -65.17 -54.05
CA SER A 233 34.53 -65.06 -55.11
C SER A 233 35.94 -65.46 -54.63
N GLN A 234 36.39 -64.99 -53.47
CA GLN A 234 37.68 -65.39 -52.89
C GLN A 234 37.75 -66.89 -52.58
N LEU A 235 36.65 -67.48 -52.12
CA LEU A 235 36.58 -68.90 -51.80
C LEU A 235 36.61 -69.76 -53.08
N GLU A 236 35.96 -69.29 -54.14
CA GLU A 236 36.01 -69.92 -55.47
C GLU A 236 37.40 -69.82 -56.11
N GLU A 237 38.10 -68.67 -56.02
CA GLU A 237 39.51 -68.55 -56.43
C GLU A 237 40.42 -69.51 -55.66
N LEU A 238 40.21 -69.68 -54.34
CA LEU A 238 40.97 -70.62 -53.52
C LEU A 238 40.67 -72.08 -53.90
N GLN A 239 39.43 -72.42 -54.24
CA GLN A 239 39.08 -73.74 -54.77
C GLN A 239 39.73 -74.00 -56.13
N GLN A 240 39.73 -73.02 -57.04
CA GLN A 240 40.39 -73.13 -58.35
C GLN A 240 41.91 -73.26 -58.20
N ARG A 241 42.55 -72.49 -57.30
CA ARG A 241 43.99 -72.62 -57.00
C ARG A 241 44.33 -73.92 -56.27
N GLY A 242 43.48 -74.39 -55.36
CA GLY A 242 43.62 -75.69 -54.69
C GLY A 242 43.47 -76.88 -55.65
N SER A 243 42.61 -76.74 -56.66
CA SER A 243 42.48 -77.68 -57.79
C SER A 243 43.68 -77.62 -58.76
N ALA A 244 44.53 -76.60 -58.64
CA ALA A 244 45.69 -76.35 -59.50
C ALA A 244 47.04 -76.52 -58.76
N ALA A 245 47.11 -77.43 -57.78
CA ALA A 245 48.36 -77.81 -57.13
C ALA A 245 49.17 -78.80 -58.00
N PRO A 246 50.40 -78.47 -58.44
CA PRO A 246 51.33 -79.45 -58.99
C PRO A 246 51.91 -80.31 -57.86
N VAL A 247 52.15 -81.60 -58.12
CA VAL A 247 52.80 -82.48 -57.15
C VAL A 247 54.28 -82.13 -57.00
N GLU A 248 54.68 -82.02 -55.75
CA GLU A 248 55.98 -81.75 -55.13
C GLU A 248 57.29 -81.98 -55.91
N GLY A 249 58.26 -81.08 -55.71
CA GLY A 249 59.66 -81.27 -56.14
C GLY A 249 60.66 -80.21 -55.66
N GLY A 250 61.31 -80.44 -54.51
CA GLY A 250 62.68 -79.93 -54.24
C GLY A 250 62.86 -78.54 -53.59
N ARG A 251 63.19 -78.54 -52.28
CA ARG A 251 64.02 -77.52 -51.59
C ARG A 251 65.52 -77.70 -51.92
N PRO A 252 66.49 -76.85 -51.50
CA PRO A 252 66.45 -75.71 -50.54
C PRO A 252 67.00 -74.39 -51.16
N ASP A 253 67.52 -73.33 -50.50
CA ASP A 253 67.92 -72.99 -49.11
C ASP A 253 68.04 -71.43 -48.93
N GLN A 254 68.73 -70.98 -47.87
CA GLN A 254 69.36 -69.66 -47.60
C GLN A 254 68.60 -68.59 -46.80
N SER A 255 68.63 -68.77 -45.48
CA SER A 255 69.28 -67.93 -44.45
C SER A 255 69.45 -66.39 -44.58
N PHE A 256 69.38 -65.73 -43.40
CA PHE A 256 69.80 -64.34 -43.05
C PHE A 256 68.83 -63.21 -43.47
N SER A 257 68.55 -62.17 -42.67
CA SER A 257 69.07 -61.73 -41.35
C SER A 257 68.05 -60.91 -40.53
N ASN A 258 68.32 -60.72 -39.24
CA ASN A 258 67.62 -59.76 -38.35
C ASN A 258 67.87 -58.30 -38.77
N ASP A 259 66.92 -57.38 -38.51
CA ASP A 259 67.00 -56.36 -37.43
C ASP A 259 65.66 -55.59 -37.26
N PRO A 260 65.31 -55.02 -36.08
CA PRO A 260 64.04 -54.33 -35.84
C PRO A 260 64.16 -52.79 -35.78
N GLY A 261 63.08 -52.04 -36.02
CA GLY A 261 63.11 -50.59 -35.75
C GLY A 261 61.87 -49.74 -36.08
N ASN A 262 61.20 -49.30 -35.00
CA ASN A 262 60.84 -47.90 -34.73
C ASN A 262 59.79 -47.12 -35.56
N GLY A 263 58.78 -46.60 -34.84
CA GLY A 263 58.39 -45.18 -34.95
C GLY A 263 57.07 -44.86 -35.69
N GLY A 264 56.09 -44.27 -34.99
CA GLY A 264 54.84 -43.84 -35.64
C GLY A 264 53.72 -43.31 -34.73
N PHE A 265 54.01 -42.46 -33.75
CA PHE A 265 52.95 -41.69 -33.05
C PHE A 265 52.33 -40.66 -34.01
N SER A 266 51.00 -40.56 -34.04
CA SER A 266 50.34 -39.32 -34.46
C SER A 266 48.99 -39.13 -33.77
N SER A 267 48.85 -37.98 -33.13
CA SER A 267 47.71 -37.52 -32.34
C SER A 267 46.68 -36.79 -33.19
N TYR A 268 45.39 -36.96 -32.93
CA TYR A 268 44.38 -35.96 -33.27
C TYR A 268 43.26 -35.93 -32.21
N SER A 269 43.05 -34.75 -31.62
CA SER A 269 41.85 -34.40 -30.84
C SER A 269 40.90 -33.57 -31.72
N PRO A 270 39.58 -33.71 -31.57
CA PRO A 270 38.63 -32.67 -31.95
C PRO A 270 38.32 -31.74 -30.76
N SER A 271 38.02 -30.48 -31.07
CA SER A 271 37.33 -29.54 -30.18
C SER A 271 35.80 -29.69 -30.28
#